data_AF-A0A348DK72-F1
#
_entry.id   AF-A0A348DK72-F1
#
_cell.length_a   1.000
_cell.length_b   1.000
_cell.length_c   1.000
_cell.angle_alpha   90.00
_cell.angle_beta   90.00
_cell.angle_gamma   90.00
#
_symmetry.space_group_name_H-M   'P 1'
#
loop_
_entity.id
_entity.type
_entity.pdbx_description
1 polymer ?
#
loop_
_entity_poly.entity_id
_entity_poly.type
_entity_poly.pdbx_seq_one_letter_code
_entity_poly.pdbx_strand_id
1 'polypeptide(L)'
;MLHHYHANSLDNIYLEDIPHIIHPDYAARDLADTTLPNRNIQEWNLPQDYSHFVSQYHPFHWQRPWMAYRDTLDDIRSGKVVLLKKKHDRPCFNGRADVLRQPPK
;
A
#
# COMPACT_ATOMS: atom_id res chain seq x y z
N MET A 1 0.91 7.26 -8.38
CA MET A 1 1.14 5.87 -8.85
C MET A 1 1.30 4.87 -7.71
N LEU A 2 1.15 5.26 -6.44
CA LEU A 2 1.33 4.35 -5.30
C LEU A 2 0.09 3.51 -4.95
N HIS A 3 -1.06 3.75 -5.59
CA HIS A 3 -2.32 3.02 -5.34
C HIS A 3 -2.25 1.51 -5.68
N HIS A 4 -1.25 1.10 -6.45
CA HIS A 4 -0.94 -0.32 -6.72
C HIS A 4 -0.19 -1.00 -5.57
N TYR A 5 0.11 -0.27 -4.50
CA TYR A 5 0.75 -0.78 -3.31
C TYR A 5 -0.21 -0.71 -2.13
N HIS A 6 0.05 -1.53 -1.12
CA HIS A 6 -0.59 -1.42 0.19
C HIS A 6 0.50 -1.37 1.26
N ALA A 7 0.23 -0.65 2.33
CA ALA A 7 1.09 -0.60 3.50
C ALA A 7 0.71 -1.73 4.46
N ASN A 8 1.70 -2.40 5.03
CA ASN A 8 1.48 -3.43 6.04
C ASN A 8 2.59 -3.35 7.11
N SER A 9 2.32 -3.88 8.29
CA SER A 9 3.34 -4.02 9.34
C SER A 9 4.28 -5.16 8.98
N LEU A 10 5.58 -5.00 9.30
CA LEU A 10 6.57 -6.07 9.16
C LEU A 10 6.18 -7.33 9.94
N ASP A 11 5.52 -7.17 11.08
CA ASP A 11 5.06 -8.28 11.93
C ASP A 11 3.93 -9.10 11.28
N ASN A 12 3.31 -8.58 10.21
CA ASN A 12 2.17 -9.18 9.51
C ASN A 12 2.51 -9.57 8.06
N ILE A 13 3.78 -9.94 7.83
CA ILE A 13 4.31 -10.36 6.53
C ILE A 13 4.44 -11.88 6.47
N TYR A 14 3.92 -12.46 5.40
CA TYR A 14 4.08 -13.88 5.09
C TYR A 14 5.22 -14.13 4.09
N LEU A 15 5.68 -15.37 4.00
CA LEU A 15 6.78 -15.76 3.11
C LEU A 15 6.47 -15.41 1.64
N GLU A 16 5.21 -15.56 1.22
CA GLU A 16 4.73 -15.21 -0.12
C GLU A 16 4.72 -13.71 -0.45
N ASP A 17 4.87 -12.85 0.56
CA ASP A 17 4.85 -11.40 0.40
C ASP A 17 6.25 -10.83 0.21
N ILE A 18 7.30 -11.55 0.64
CA ILE A 18 8.71 -11.14 0.53
C ILE A 18 9.09 -10.66 -0.89
N PRO A 19 8.72 -11.37 -1.98
CA PRO A 19 9.05 -10.92 -3.34
C PRO A 19 8.32 -9.63 -3.77
N HIS A 20 7.30 -9.21 -3.03
CA HIS A 20 6.47 -8.06 -3.34
C HIS A 20 6.79 -6.84 -2.46
N ILE A 21 7.67 -6.99 -1.47
CA ILE A 21 8.16 -5.89 -0.64
C ILE A 21 9.03 -4.97 -1.49
N ILE A 22 8.67 -3.69 -1.51
CA ILE A 22 9.55 -2.66 -2.07
C ILE A 22 10.63 -2.34 -1.05
N HIS A 23 11.85 -2.11 -1.52
CA HIS A 23 12.93 -1.62 -0.70
C HIS A 23 12.54 -0.31 0.02
N PRO A 24 12.80 -0.19 1.34
CA PRO A 24 12.30 0.91 2.17
C PRO A 24 12.75 2.29 1.66
N ASP A 25 13.99 2.43 1.18
CA ASP A 25 14.47 3.70 0.61
C ASP A 25 13.67 4.17 -0.62
N TYR A 26 13.24 3.22 -1.48
CA TYR A 26 12.42 3.56 -2.64
C TYR A 26 11.01 3.97 -2.21
N ALA A 27 10.41 3.21 -1.28
CA ALA A 27 9.12 3.55 -0.69
C ALA A 27 9.15 4.94 -0.03
N ALA A 28 10.18 5.23 0.75
CA ALA A 28 10.35 6.49 1.45
C ALA A 28 10.58 7.66 0.46
N ARG A 29 11.32 7.44 -0.62
CA ARG A 29 11.51 8.46 -1.65
C ARG A 29 10.21 8.81 -2.35
N ASP A 30 9.41 7.81 -2.73
CA ASP A 30 8.14 8.02 -3.43
C ASP A 30 7.07 8.68 -2.55
N LEU A 31 7.16 8.46 -1.23
CA LEU A 31 6.28 9.09 -0.23
C LEU A 31 6.83 10.41 0.34
N ALA A 32 8.06 10.82 0.03
CA ALA A 32 8.69 11.98 0.66
C ALA A 32 7.86 13.27 0.51
N ASP A 33 7.19 13.44 -0.64
CA ASP A 33 6.33 14.58 -0.93
C ASP A 33 5.14 14.72 0.04
N THR A 34 4.68 13.64 0.69
CA THR A 34 3.57 13.67 1.65
C THR A 34 3.97 14.37 2.96
N THR A 35 5.27 14.47 3.23
CA THR A 35 5.81 15.07 4.46
C THR A 35 5.99 16.59 4.37
N LEU A 36 5.75 17.18 3.20
CA LEU A 36 5.91 18.62 2.98
C LEU A 36 4.74 19.40 3.60
N PRO A 37 5.01 20.55 4.24
CA PRO A 37 3.95 21.43 4.71
C PRO A 37 3.17 22.01 3.52
N ASN A 38 1.87 22.26 3.71
CA ASN A 38 0.96 22.87 2.72
C ASN A 38 0.74 22.07 1.43
N ARG A 39 1.11 20.78 1.40
CA ARG A 39 0.77 19.87 0.30
C ARG A 39 -0.69 19.44 0.44
N ASN A 40 -1.48 19.59 -0.63
CA ASN A 40 -2.79 18.94 -0.71
C ASN A 40 -2.57 17.44 -0.98
N ILE A 41 -2.65 16.62 0.05
CA ILE A 41 -2.44 15.17 -0.04
C ILE A 41 -3.72 14.56 -0.60
N GLN A 42 -3.59 13.93 -1.76
CA GLN A 42 -4.68 13.19 -2.39
C GLN A 42 -4.63 11.73 -1.92
N GLU A 43 -5.51 11.35 -1.01
CA GLU A 43 -5.52 10.00 -0.42
C GLU A 43 -5.63 8.88 -1.47
N TRP A 44 -6.36 9.10 -2.56
CA TRP A 44 -6.47 8.16 -3.69
C TRP A 44 -5.15 7.92 -4.45
N ASN A 45 -4.12 8.73 -4.22
CA ASN A 45 -2.78 8.53 -4.79
C ASN A 45 -1.82 7.79 -3.85
N LEU A 46 -2.21 7.55 -2.59
CA LEU A 46 -1.40 6.89 -1.57
C LEU A 46 -1.52 5.36 -1.69
N PRO A 47 -0.56 4.60 -1.10
CA PRO A 47 -0.74 3.18 -0.91
C PRO A 47 -2.00 2.91 -0.09
N GLN A 48 -2.69 1.81 -0.41
CA GLN A 48 -3.81 1.36 0.40
C GLN A 48 -3.36 1.10 1.83
N ASP A 49 -4.23 1.38 2.81
CA ASP A 49 -3.99 1.23 4.24
C ASP A 49 -2.87 2.10 4.82
N TYR A 50 -2.18 2.90 3.99
CA TYR A 50 -1.16 3.85 4.47
C TYR A 50 -1.75 4.88 5.45
N SER A 51 -2.96 5.38 5.17
CA SER A 51 -3.67 6.30 6.08
C SER A 51 -3.95 5.70 7.46
N HIS A 52 -4.05 4.37 7.58
CA HIS A 52 -4.21 3.72 8.88
C HIS A 52 -2.98 3.94 9.77
N PHE A 53 -1.77 3.77 9.23
CA PHE A 53 -0.52 4.05 9.95
C PHE A 53 -0.37 5.54 10.28
N VAL A 54 -0.69 6.42 9.32
CA VAL A 54 -0.66 7.88 9.55
C VAL A 54 -1.62 8.31 10.66
N SER A 55 -2.81 7.70 10.72
CA SER A 55 -3.83 8.05 11.71
C SER A 55 -3.40 7.78 13.15
N GLN A 56 -2.48 6.84 13.38
CA GLN A 56 -1.90 6.57 14.71
C GLN A 56 -1.13 7.78 15.25
N TYR A 57 -0.60 8.61 14.35
CA TYR A 57 0.19 9.78 14.71
C TYR A 57 -0.62 11.09 14.78
N HIS A 58 -1.86 11.11 14.26
CA HIS A 58 -2.73 12.30 14.29
C HIS A 58 -2.95 12.89 15.70
N PRO A 59 -3.17 12.10 16.77
CA PRO A 59 -3.34 12.65 18.12
C PRO A 59 -2.16 13.50 18.61
N PHE A 60 -0.94 13.19 18.14
CA PHE A 60 0.27 13.92 18.51
C PHE A 60 0.49 15.19 17.68
N HIS A 61 -0.13 15.27 16.50
CA HIS A 61 0.16 16.28 15.47
C HIS A 61 -1.07 17.06 14.98
N TRP A 62 -2.08 17.27 15.84
CA TRP A 62 -3.34 17.92 15.44
C TRP A 62 -3.17 19.30 14.77
N GLN A 63 -2.16 20.08 15.17
CA GLN A 63 -1.85 21.38 14.55
C GLN A 63 -1.04 21.27 13.25
N ARG A 64 -0.39 20.12 13.03
CA ARG A 64 0.56 19.90 11.93
C ARG A 64 0.38 18.51 11.32
N PRO A 65 -0.72 18.24 10.60
CA PRO A 65 -1.03 16.90 10.08
C PRO A 65 0.10 16.27 9.24
N TRP A 66 0.87 17.07 8.51
CA TRP A 66 2.04 16.61 7.73
C TRP A 66 3.13 15.95 8.59
N MET A 67 3.20 16.23 9.90
CA MET A 67 4.15 15.55 10.80
C MET A 67 3.76 14.09 11.04
N ALA A 68 2.47 13.73 11.00
CA ALA A 68 2.04 12.33 11.09
C ALA A 68 2.53 11.50 9.90
N TYR A 69 2.53 12.09 8.70
CA TYR A 69 3.10 11.49 7.50
C TYR A 69 4.62 11.32 7.61
N ARG A 70 5.30 12.29 8.23
CA ARG A 70 6.74 12.22 8.48
C ARG A 70 7.11 11.08 9.42
N ASP A 71 6.41 10.93 10.54
CA ASP A 71 6.67 9.85 11.49
C ASP A 71 6.40 8.47 10.84
N THR A 72 5.34 8.38 10.05
CA THR A 72 5.05 7.16 9.27
C THR A 72 6.13 6.88 8.22
N LEU A 73 6.72 7.91 7.62
CA LEU A 73 7.83 7.76 6.68
C LEU A 73 9.09 7.21 7.38
N ASP A 74 9.34 7.62 8.61
CA ASP A 74 10.46 7.11 9.41
C ASP A 74 10.22 5.65 9.85
N ASP A 75 8.97 5.25 10.09
CA ASP A 75 8.63 3.83 10.27
C ASP A 75 8.85 3.00 8.99
N ILE A 76 8.63 3.58 7.81
CA ILE A 76 8.98 2.93 6.53
C ILE A 76 10.49 2.79 6.37
N ARG A 77 11.26 3.84 6.65
CA ARG A 77 12.73 3.82 6.57
C ARG A 77 13.35 2.80 7.52
N SER A 78 12.80 2.68 8.72
CA SER A 78 13.24 1.69 9.71
C SER A 78 12.74 0.27 9.42
N GLY A 79 11.86 0.09 8.44
CA GLY A 79 11.33 -1.21 8.02
C GLY A 79 10.20 -1.74 8.89
N LYS A 80 9.68 -0.98 9.86
CA LYS A 80 8.51 -1.38 10.67
C LYS A 80 7.24 -1.43 9.83
N VAL A 81 7.11 -0.49 8.90
CA VAL A 81 6.06 -0.47 7.89
C VAL A 81 6.68 -0.77 6.55
N VAL A 82 6.11 -1.71 5.81
CA VAL A 82 6.58 -2.07 4.47
C VAL A 82 5.51 -1.79 3.44
N LEU A 83 5.93 -1.43 2.23
CA LEU A 83 5.04 -1.32 1.10
C LEU A 83 5.10 -2.59 0.27
N LEU A 84 3.94 -3.18 0.07
CA LEU A 84 3.75 -4.40 -0.70
C LEU A 84 3.08 -4.06 -2.02
N LYS A 85 3.62 -4.55 -3.14
CA LYS A 85 2.93 -4.49 -4.41
C LYS A 85 1.67 -5.34 -4.33
N LYS A 86 0.51 -4.75 -4.62
CA LYS A 86 -0.73 -5.52 -4.76
C LYS A 86 -0.47 -6.60 -5.79
N LYS A 87 -0.77 -7.85 -5.44
CA LYS A 87 -0.97 -8.90 -6.43
C LYS A 87 -2.10 -8.35 -7.29
N HIS A 88 -1.83 -8.02 -8.56
CA HIS A 88 -2.92 -7.81 -9.49
C HIS A 88 -3.81 -9.02 -9.30
N ASP A 89 -5.09 -8.81 -8.96
CA ASP A 89 -6.08 -9.86 -9.11
C ASP A 89 -5.76 -10.49 -10.46
N ARG A 90 -5.33 -11.76 -10.43
CA ARG A 90 -5.40 -12.55 -11.66
C ARG A 90 -6.83 -12.30 -12.12
N PRO A 91 -7.09 -11.91 -13.37
CA PRO A 91 -8.46 -11.88 -13.83
C PRO A 91 -9.02 -13.23 -13.43
N CYS A 92 -10.05 -13.23 -12.58
CA CYS A 92 -10.77 -14.43 -12.25
C CYS A 92 -11.08 -15.03 -13.62
N PHE A 93 -10.41 -16.13 -13.98
CA PHE A 93 -10.92 -17.01 -15.01
C PHE A 93 -12.21 -17.52 -14.38
N ASN A 94 -13.28 -16.75 -14.55
CA ASN A 94 -14.63 -17.25 -14.47
C ASN A 94 -14.63 -18.39 -15.46
N GLY A 95 -14.44 -19.59 -14.96
CA GLY A 95 -14.76 -20.81 -15.67
C GLY A 95 -16.24 -20.74 -15.98
N ARG A 96 -16.57 -20.07 -17.09
CA ARG A 96 -17.70 -20.49 -17.91
C ARG A 96 -17.35 -21.91 -18.28
N ALA A 97 -17.91 -22.86 -17.53
CA ALA A 97 -18.28 -24.13 -18.08
C ALA A 97 -19.31 -23.83 -19.18
N ASP A 98 -18.84 -23.34 -20.32
CA ASP A 98 -19.60 -23.38 -21.55
C ASP A 98 -19.69 -24.86 -21.91
N VAL A 99 -20.83 -25.41 -21.50
CA VAL A 99 -21.38 -26.69 -21.91
C VAL A 99 -21.39 -26.71 -23.44
N LEU A 100 -20.30 -27.21 -24.03
CA LEU A 100 -20.36 -27.73 -25.40
C LEU A 100 -21.07 -29.08 -25.32
N ARG A 101 -22.41 -29.00 -25.33
CA ARG A 101 -23.26 -30.07 -25.86
C ARG A 101 -22.78 -30.34 -27.29
N GLN A 102 -22.08 -31.45 -27.50
CA GLN A 102 -22.12 -32.10 -28.80
C GLN A 102 -23.51 -32.76 -28.93
N PRO A 103 -24.31 -32.47 -29.97
CA PRO A 103 -25.41 -33.34 -30.34
C PRO A 103 -24.84 -34.62 -30.99
N PRO A 104 -25.43 -35.79 -30.74
CA PRO A 104 -24.98 -37.02 -31.37
C PRO A 104 -25.49 -37.15 -32.82
N LYS A 105 -24.62 -37.76 -33.63
CA LYS A 105 -24.75 -38.30 -34.99
C LYS A 105 -24.56 -37.34 -36.15
#